data_AF-A0A432WGI2-F1
#
_entry.id   AF-A0A432WGI2-F1
#
_cell.length_a   1.000
_cell.length_b   1.000
_cell.length_c   1.000
_cell.angle_alpha   90.00
_cell.angle_beta   90.00
_cell.angle_gamma   90.00
#
_symmetry.space_group_name_H-M   'P 1'
#
loop_
_entity.id
_entity.type
_entity.pdbx_description
1 polymer ?
#
loop_
_entity_poly.entity_id
_entity_poly.type
_entity_poly.pdbx_seq_one_letter_code
_entity_poly.pdbx_strand_id
1 'polypeptide(L)'
;MNEIMNQQNFQALIMVGDQVVLTLKVPSTQSVFVVTETVLKELNKTEQATHACIYSPDGRITELKATDTWLVAHVKALNLR
;
A
#
# COMPACT_ATOMS: atom_id res chain seq x y z
N MET A 1 11.61 -30.81 1.26
CA MET A 1 10.32 -30.30 0.73
C MET A 1 10.22 -28.88 1.28
N ASN A 2 10.62 -27.89 0.49
CA ASN A 2 10.73 -26.51 0.96
C ASN A 2 9.36 -26.01 1.40
N GLU A 3 9.25 -25.60 2.65
CA GLU A 3 8.17 -24.76 3.14
C GLU A 3 8.18 -23.47 2.32
N ILE A 4 7.48 -23.48 1.20
CA ILE A 4 6.96 -22.26 0.60
C ILE A 4 5.90 -21.81 1.62
N MET A 5 6.37 -21.12 2.67
CA MET A 5 5.52 -20.32 3.52
C MET A 5 4.57 -19.60 2.57
N ASN A 6 3.28 -19.81 2.78
CA ASN A 6 2.21 -19.08 2.15
C ASN A 6 2.35 -17.61 2.61
N GLN A 7 3.35 -16.90 2.09
CA GLN A 7 3.69 -15.53 2.47
C GLN A 7 2.60 -14.66 1.89
N GLN A 8 1.54 -14.47 2.68
CA GLN A 8 0.56 -13.45 2.42
C GLN A 8 1.33 -12.13 2.35
N ASN A 9 1.15 -11.35 1.29
CA ASN A 9 1.82 -10.07 1.11
C ASN A 9 0.79 -8.95 1.28
N PHE A 10 1.25 -7.78 1.68
CA PHE A 10 0.49 -6.58 1.38
C PHE A 10 0.47 -6.39 -0.14
N GLN A 11 -0.68 -6.01 -0.67
CA GLN A 11 -0.82 -5.58 -2.07
C GLN A 11 -1.20 -4.11 -2.07
N ALA A 12 -0.56 -3.31 -2.90
CA ALA A 12 -1.00 -1.93 -3.12
C ALA A 12 -1.20 -1.66 -4.60
N LEU A 13 -2.30 -0.98 -4.92
CA LEU A 13 -2.66 -0.57 -6.28
C LEU A 13 -2.54 0.96 -6.34
N ILE A 14 -1.65 1.48 -7.19
CA ILE A 14 -1.59 2.91 -7.50
C ILE A 14 -2.51 3.17 -8.68
N MET A 15 -3.35 4.20 -8.57
CA MET A 15 -4.49 4.45 -9.46
C MET A 15 -4.45 5.84 -10.08
N VAL A 16 -4.77 5.95 -11.37
CA VAL A 16 -5.09 7.20 -12.07
C VAL A 16 -6.58 7.16 -12.41
N GLY A 17 -7.41 7.88 -11.65
CA GLY A 17 -8.86 7.66 -11.69
C GLY A 17 -9.19 6.21 -11.33
N ASP A 18 -9.95 5.52 -12.16
CA ASP A 18 -10.35 4.12 -11.95
C ASP A 18 -9.35 3.09 -12.52
N GLN A 19 -8.25 3.55 -13.13
CA GLN A 19 -7.27 2.67 -13.76
C GLN A 19 -6.10 2.36 -12.82
N VAL A 20 -5.80 1.06 -12.64
CA VAL A 20 -4.57 0.59 -11.99
C VAL A 20 -3.37 0.85 -12.92
N VAL A 21 -2.40 1.63 -12.45
CA VAL A 21 -1.17 1.92 -13.22
C VAL A 21 0.06 1.22 -12.65
N LEU A 22 0.06 0.89 -11.35
CA LEU A 22 1.14 0.16 -10.71
C LEU A 22 0.59 -0.77 -9.63
N THR A 23 1.11 -1.99 -9.56
CA THR A 23 0.83 -2.94 -8.48
C THR A 23 2.11 -3.22 -7.71
N LEU A 24 2.09 -2.99 -6.40
CA LEU A 24 3.18 -3.29 -5.48
C LEU A 24 2.81 -4.50 -4.63
N LYS A 25 3.81 -5.34 -4.35
CA LYS A 25 3.72 -6.41 -3.35
C LYS A 25 4.79 -6.18 -2.31
N VAL A 26 4.39 -6.10 -1.05
CA VAL A 26 5.30 -5.89 0.08
C VAL A 26 5.16 -7.06 1.05
N PRO A 27 6.26 -7.68 1.51
CA PRO A 27 6.20 -8.78 2.46
C PRO A 27 5.37 -8.46 3.70
N SER A 28 4.54 -9.40 4.17
CA SER A 28 3.75 -9.25 5.42
C SER A 28 4.60 -9.09 6.68
N THR A 29 5.88 -9.43 6.60
CA THR A 29 6.84 -9.23 7.69
C THR A 29 7.17 -7.76 7.92
N GLN A 30 6.82 -6.87 6.98
CA GLN A 30 7.03 -5.44 7.11
C GLN A 30 5.97 -4.80 8.01
N SER A 31 6.39 -3.77 8.74
CA SER A 31 5.45 -2.93 9.51
C SER A 31 4.51 -2.19 8.58
N VAL A 32 3.24 -2.03 8.98
CA VAL A 32 2.22 -1.27 8.23
C VAL A 32 2.68 0.15 7.91
N PHE A 33 3.51 0.76 8.77
CA PHE A 33 4.08 2.09 8.53
C PHE A 33 5.07 2.09 7.38
N VAL A 34 5.96 1.08 7.33
CA VAL A 34 6.94 0.92 6.23
C VAL A 34 6.21 0.66 4.91
N VAL A 35 5.22 -0.23 4.90
CA VAL A 35 4.39 -0.51 3.72
C VAL A 35 3.74 0.78 3.22
N THR A 36 3.09 1.52 4.11
CA THR A 36 2.39 2.77 3.77
C THR A 36 3.35 3.84 3.25
N GLU A 37 4.53 3.97 3.85
CA GLU A 37 5.55 4.92 3.38
C GLU A 37 6.09 4.56 2.00
N THR A 38 6.34 3.28 1.73
CA THR A 38 6.73 2.79 0.40
C THR A 38 5.65 3.12 -0.62
N VAL A 39 4.38 2.84 -0.30
CA VAL A 39 3.26 3.13 -1.21
C VAL A 39 3.11 4.62 -1.45
N LEU A 40 3.18 5.46 -0.41
CA LEU A 40 3.10 6.91 -0.56
C LEU A 40 4.24 7.46 -1.44
N LYS A 41 5.46 6.93 -1.29
CA LYS A 41 6.60 7.30 -2.15
C LYS A 41 6.35 6.94 -3.61
N GLU A 42 5.86 5.75 -3.90
CA GLU A 42 5.56 5.34 -5.29
C GLU A 42 4.35 6.09 -5.86
N LEU A 43 3.32 6.35 -5.05
CA LEU A 43 2.18 7.19 -5.41
C LEU A 43 2.63 8.59 -5.85
N ASN A 44 3.52 9.23 -5.08
CA ASN A 44 4.00 10.59 -5.38
C ASN A 44 4.99 10.68 -6.55
N LYS A 45 5.64 9.56 -6.91
CA LYS A 45 6.50 9.49 -8.11
C LYS A 45 5.72 9.19 -9.38
N THR A 46 4.55 8.57 -9.25
CA THR A 46 3.73 8.18 -10.40
C THR A 46 2.97 9.40 -10.88
N GLU A 47 3.33 9.90 -12.07
CA GLU A 47 2.68 11.08 -12.64
C GLU A 47 1.17 10.85 -12.77
N GLN A 48 0.37 11.87 -12.43
CA GLN A 48 -1.09 11.86 -12.50
C GLN A 48 -1.79 10.84 -11.59
N ALA A 49 -1.05 10.10 -10.76
CA ALA A 49 -1.66 9.20 -9.79
C ALA A 49 -2.52 9.98 -8.81
N THR A 50 -3.72 9.47 -8.58
CA THR A 50 -4.76 10.13 -7.78
C THR A 50 -4.80 9.56 -6.36
N HIS A 51 -4.69 8.24 -6.24
CA HIS A 51 -4.76 7.53 -4.98
C HIS A 51 -4.09 6.15 -5.07
N ALA A 52 -3.94 5.51 -3.93
CA ALA A 52 -3.49 4.14 -3.80
C ALA A 52 -4.37 3.38 -2.81
N CYS A 53 -4.73 2.15 -3.15
CA CYS A 53 -5.43 1.22 -2.25
C CYS A 53 -4.45 0.18 -1.75
N ILE A 54 -4.30 0.05 -0.43
CA ILE A 54 -3.43 -0.94 0.21
C ILE A 54 -4.32 -2.00 0.86
N TYR A 55 -4.08 -3.25 0.49
CA TYR A 55 -4.74 -4.44 0.99
C TYR A 55 -3.75 -5.20 1.87
N SER A 56 -4.11 -5.44 3.11
CA SER A 56 -3.32 -6.26 4.01
C SER A 56 -3.59 -7.76 3.80
N PRO A 57 -2.63 -8.61 4.20
CA PRO A 57 -2.77 -10.06 4.26
C PRO A 57 -4.07 -10.60 4.88
N ASP A 58 -4.58 -9.90 5.88
CA ASP A 58 -5.76 -10.27 6.67
C ASP A 58 -7.08 -9.69 6.11
N GLY A 59 -7.02 -9.03 4.94
CA GLY A 59 -8.19 -8.50 4.24
C GLY A 59 -8.63 -7.09 4.65
N ARG A 60 -7.87 -6.39 5.50
CA ARG A 60 -8.10 -4.95 5.77
C ARG A 60 -7.61 -4.10 4.61
N ILE A 61 -8.19 -2.91 4.48
CA ILE A 61 -7.93 -2.00 3.37
C ILE A 61 -7.75 -0.59 3.90
N THR A 62 -6.83 0.16 3.32
CA THR A 62 -6.71 1.61 3.51
C THR A 62 -6.45 2.30 2.18
N GLU A 63 -6.90 3.54 2.05
CA GLU A 63 -6.72 4.36 0.85
C GLU A 63 -5.83 5.57 1.17
N LEU A 64 -4.76 5.75 0.39
CA LEU A 64 -3.93 6.96 0.39
C LEU A 64 -4.27 7.83 -0.80
N LYS A 65 -4.40 9.13 -0.60
CA LYS A 65 -4.54 10.11 -1.70
C LYS A 65 -3.18 10.71 -2.01
N ALA A 66 -2.94 11.10 -3.27
CA ALA A 66 -1.70 11.77 -3.65
C ALA A 66 -1.48 13.10 -2.90
N THR A 67 -2.56 13.69 -2.38
CA THR A 67 -2.53 14.89 -1.54
C THR A 67 -2.35 14.62 -0.05
N ASP A 68 -2.33 13.34 0.38
CA ASP A 68 -2.12 13.02 1.79
C ASP A 68 -0.71 13.39 2.22
N THR A 69 -0.62 14.06 3.37
CA THR A 69 0.69 14.31 3.99
C THR A 69 1.22 13.03 4.62
N TRP A 70 2.53 13.01 4.88
CA TRP A 70 3.18 11.89 5.57
C TRP A 70 2.46 11.50 6.87
N LEU A 71 2.03 12.48 7.67
CA LEU A 71 1.33 12.25 8.93
C LEU A 71 -0.04 11.61 8.71
N VAL A 72 -0.83 12.11 7.75
CA VAL A 72 -2.15 11.56 7.43
C VAL A 72 -2.02 10.10 6.96
N ALA A 73 -1.04 9.81 6.10
CA ALA A 73 -0.75 8.46 5.67
C ALA A 73 -0.40 7.54 6.86
N HIS A 74 0.42 8.00 7.80
CA HIS A 74 0.78 7.22 9.00
C HIS A 74 -0.41 6.93 9.91
N VAL A 75 -1.34 7.88 10.07
CA VAL A 75 -2.58 7.63 10.81
C VAL A 75 -3.43 6.58 10.08
N LYS A 76 -3.57 6.69 8.76
CA LYS A 76 -4.31 5.71 7.95
C LYS A 76 -3.68 4.32 7.92
N ALA A 77 -2.37 4.21 8.11
CA ALA A 77 -1.66 2.93 8.23
C ALA A 77 -2.16 2.09 9.41
N LEU A 78 -2.70 2.73 10.46
CA LEU A 78 -3.26 2.03 11.61
C LEU A 78 -4.48 1.17 11.26
N ASN A 79 -5.19 1.48 10.17
CA ASN A 79 -6.30 0.67 9.67
C ASN A 79 -5.86 -0.69 9.10
N LEU A 80 -4.55 -0.86 8.83
CA LEU A 80 -3.96 -2.11 8.34
C LEU A 80 -3.45 -3.01 9.48
N ARG A 81 -3.63 -2.62 10.75
CA ARG A 81 -3.27 -3.42 11.94
C ARG A 81 -4.44 -4.26 12.43
#